data_AF-A0A1B6G677-F1
#
_entry.id   AF-A0A1B6G677-F1
#
_cell.length_a   1.000
_cell.length_b   1.000
_cell.length_c   1.000
_cell.angle_alpha   90.00
_cell.angle_beta   90.00
_cell.angle_gamma   90.00
#
_symmetry.space_group_name_H-M   'P 1'
#
loop_
_entity.id
_entity.type
_entity.pdbx_description
1 polymer ?
#
loop_
_entity_poly.entity_id
_entity_poly.type
_entity_poly.pdbx_seq_one_letter_code
_entity_poly.pdbx_strand_id
1 'polypeptide(L)'
;MFVRLPLSYEVVIKFLLLIVLGVLLLNIYILSLIFSSEEVKYKQKNDEVFIKTQPIKKFKDIHDIKHTSKKAVFVQTNTTKLATKKILENMAVLGRQVFGQLLSVKTKRLFQTLLDDVKITDPTSPDLLKEALKWVSGRQLFPETSSLPIGRVLNSLCSSRVEKADNMAEGTQLKLLLTLEGGLKAVFKPQWYKRTEIVTGNVYAGKDRHNGEVAAFHLSWLLGLRRVPLTVGRRLNLRQEIMPVGSSSLLKTFHQEGNNTCFYGVCYYCSPQDPVCASQDILEGALILWLPQDYTLKKFRHPWQRTYKSNMPARWELDADYCQVVRKSDLYSRGPRLLDIIDTAIFDFLIDNGDRHHYEVFQNINDSAVLFIDNGKSFGNPHVDHIDILAPLYQCCRLRLTTWTRLLWLRSQSFSDTLRQLLEWSHIAPVLSDPHFTALDRRLLATIAAVHLCFTERNGQHNVIVSD
;
A
#
# COMPACT_ATOMS: atom_id res chain seq x y z
N MET A 1 51.54 5.94 61.85
CA MET A 1 51.95 6.93 60.83
C MET A 1 51.27 6.55 59.51
N PHE A 2 50.03 7.00 59.28
CA PHE A 2 49.32 6.79 58.01
C PHE A 2 49.09 8.17 57.38
N VAL A 3 49.90 8.46 56.37
CA VAL A 3 49.82 9.68 55.57
C VAL A 3 48.59 9.56 54.66
N ARG A 4 47.52 10.31 54.95
CA ARG A 4 46.45 10.57 53.98
C ARG A 4 46.91 11.70 53.06
N LEU A 5 47.31 11.35 51.84
CA LEU A 5 47.49 12.32 50.76
C LEU A 5 46.10 12.79 50.28
N PRO A 6 45.83 14.11 50.19
CA PRO A 6 44.61 14.60 49.58
C PRO A 6 44.79 14.55 48.06
N LEU A 7 44.08 13.64 47.39
CA LEU A 7 43.95 13.72 45.93
C LEU A 7 43.20 15.03 45.62
N SER A 8 43.85 15.97 44.93
CA SER A 8 43.19 17.20 44.52
C SER A 8 42.04 16.87 43.56
N TYR A 9 40.95 17.64 43.66
CA TYR A 9 39.76 17.47 42.82
C TYR A 9 40.11 17.46 41.31
N GLU A 10 41.17 18.15 40.90
CA GLU A 10 41.67 18.13 39.53
C GLU A 10 42.14 16.76 39.07
N VAL A 11 42.77 15.97 39.96
CA VAL A 11 43.25 14.63 39.62
C VAL A 11 42.07 13.69 39.37
N VAL A 12 41.00 13.82 40.17
CA VAL A 12 39.77 13.03 40.02
C VAL A 12 39.05 13.39 38.72
N ILE A 13 38.95 14.68 38.38
CA ILE A 13 38.33 15.15 37.13
C ILE A 13 39.13 14.67 35.90
N LYS A 14 40.46 14.80 35.93
CA LYS A 14 41.32 14.29 34.84
C LYS A 14 41.19 12.78 34.68
N PHE A 15 41.07 12.04 35.77
CA PHE A 15 40.86 10.59 35.73
C PHE A 15 39.50 10.21 35.14
N LEU A 16 38.42 10.91 35.51
CA LEU A 16 37.09 10.70 34.93
C LEU A 16 37.04 11.03 33.43
N LEU A 17 37.69 12.12 33.01
CA LEU A 17 37.79 12.48 31.58
C LEU A 17 38.56 11.43 30.77
N LEU A 18 39.62 10.85 31.34
CA LEU A 18 40.36 9.75 30.71
C LEU A 18 39.50 8.49 30.55
N ILE A 19 38.64 8.17 31.53
CA ILE A 19 37.70 7.04 31.44
C ILE A 19 36.68 7.29 30.32
N VAL A 20 36.09 8.50 30.27
CA VAL A 20 35.12 8.86 29.22
C VAL A 20 35.75 8.80 27.83
N LEU A 21 36.97 9.31 27.68
CA LEU A 21 37.72 9.24 26.42
C LEU A 21 38.01 7.78 26.02
N GLY A 22 38.38 6.93 26.99
CA GLY A 22 38.60 5.50 26.76
C GLY A 22 37.34 4.78 26.27
N VAL A 23 36.18 5.07 26.87
CA VAL A 23 34.89 4.50 26.43
C VAL A 23 34.49 4.98 25.04
N LEU A 24 34.74 6.25 24.70
CA LEU A 24 34.49 6.79 23.36
C LEU A 24 35.40 6.13 22.31
N LEU A 25 36.70 5.99 22.60
CA LEU A 25 37.65 5.32 21.69
C LEU A 25 37.32 3.84 21.52
N LEU A 26 36.89 3.15 22.58
CA LEU A 26 36.45 1.76 22.51
C LEU A 26 35.18 1.61 21.66
N ASN A 27 34.20 2.52 21.82
CA ASN A 27 33.00 2.53 20.98
C ASN A 27 33.33 2.80 19.50
N ILE A 28 34.23 3.75 19.22
CA ILE A 28 34.71 4.02 17.84
C ILE A 28 35.43 2.79 17.28
N TYR A 29 36.26 2.12 18.07
CA TYR A 29 36.95 0.90 17.64
C TYR A 29 35.99 -0.25 17.37
N ILE A 30 35.00 -0.49 18.23
CA ILE A 30 33.95 -1.50 18.01
C ILE A 30 33.14 -1.18 16.75
N LEU A 31 32.77 0.09 16.54
CA LEU A 31 32.13 0.51 15.29
C LEU A 31 33.04 0.26 14.09
N SER A 32 34.34 0.56 14.17
CA SER A 32 35.29 0.29 13.10
C SER A 32 35.42 -1.21 12.79
N LEU A 33 35.35 -2.09 13.79
CA LEU A 33 35.33 -3.55 13.58
C LEU A 33 34.04 -4.03 12.92
N ILE A 34 32.90 -3.46 13.30
CA ILE A 34 31.59 -3.75 12.68
C ILE A 34 31.58 -3.28 11.21
N PHE A 35 32.18 -2.13 10.92
CA PHE A 35 32.22 -1.56 9.56
C PHE A 35 33.42 -2.01 8.71
N SER A 36 34.41 -2.70 9.29
CA SER A 36 35.59 -3.20 8.57
C SER A 36 35.43 -4.65 8.06
N SER A 37 34.29 -5.31 8.28
CA SER A 37 34.04 -6.66 7.75
C SER A 37 33.36 -6.73 6.38
N GLU A 38 33.29 -5.62 5.64
CA GLU A 38 32.83 -5.60 4.24
C GLU A 38 33.91 -5.06 3.29
N GLU A 39 34.98 -5.83 3.09
CA GLU A 39 35.68 -5.77 1.80
C GLU A 39 34.97 -6.69 0.80
N VAL A 40 33.90 -6.18 0.19
CA VAL A 40 33.33 -6.76 -1.03
C VAL A 40 34.31 -6.48 -2.17
N LYS A 41 35.17 -7.44 -2.48
CA LYS A 41 35.97 -7.43 -3.71
C LYS A 41 35.03 -7.54 -4.91
N TYR A 42 34.73 -6.41 -5.53
CA TYR A 42 34.11 -6.33 -6.84
C TYR A 42 35.00 -7.03 -7.87
N LYS A 43 34.57 -8.21 -8.34
CA LYS A 43 35.07 -8.78 -9.59
C LYS A 43 33.96 -8.67 -10.63
N GLN A 44 34.09 -7.63 -11.44
CA GLN A 44 33.28 -7.38 -12.62
C GLN A 44 33.44 -8.56 -13.59
N LYS A 45 32.34 -9.26 -13.88
CA LYS A 45 32.27 -10.10 -15.08
C LYS A 45 30.85 -10.03 -15.63
N ASN A 46 30.72 -9.29 -16.72
CA ASN A 46 29.67 -9.47 -17.70
C ASN A 46 29.60 -10.96 -18.06
N ASP A 47 28.40 -11.50 -18.22
CA ASP A 47 28.02 -12.30 -19.38
C ASP A 47 26.58 -12.81 -19.18
N GLU A 48 25.72 -12.33 -20.06
CA GLU A 48 24.44 -12.94 -20.38
C GLU A 48 24.67 -14.40 -20.79
N VAL A 49 23.88 -15.34 -20.27
CA VAL A 49 23.90 -16.71 -20.77
C VAL A 49 22.50 -17.12 -21.20
N PHE A 50 22.26 -16.93 -22.49
CA PHE A 50 21.31 -17.71 -23.28
C PHE A 50 21.70 -19.20 -23.22
N ILE A 51 20.76 -20.06 -22.86
CA ILE A 51 20.94 -21.51 -22.91
C ILE A 51 20.85 -21.96 -24.38
N LYS A 52 21.99 -22.27 -25.00
CA LYS A 52 22.07 -23.11 -26.20
C LYS A 52 22.40 -24.55 -25.77
N THR A 53 21.49 -25.46 -26.10
CA THR A 53 21.68 -26.93 -26.06
C THR A 53 22.63 -27.39 -27.17
N GLN A 54 23.53 -28.35 -26.89
CA GLN A 54 23.96 -29.45 -27.78
C GLN A 54 24.88 -30.47 -27.02
N PRO A 55 25.10 -31.72 -27.53
CA PRO A 55 25.20 -32.93 -26.70
C PRO A 55 26.56 -33.65 -26.66
N ILE A 56 26.72 -34.45 -25.60
CA ILE A 56 27.46 -35.72 -25.40
C ILE A 56 28.96 -35.81 -25.75
N LYS A 57 29.78 -36.19 -24.74
CA LYS A 57 30.80 -37.27 -24.85
C LYS A 57 30.88 -38.08 -23.54
N LYS A 58 30.75 -39.41 -23.66
CA LYS A 58 31.04 -40.45 -22.65
C LYS A 58 32.56 -40.67 -22.54
N PHE A 59 33.06 -41.07 -21.36
CA PHE A 59 34.02 -42.18 -21.11
C PHE A 59 34.23 -42.34 -19.58
N LYS A 60 33.67 -43.41 -18.99
CA LYS A 60 34.28 -44.60 -18.34
C LYS A 60 34.94 -44.41 -16.95
N ASP A 61 34.25 -45.01 -15.98
CA ASP A 61 34.65 -45.78 -14.78
C ASP A 61 36.01 -45.54 -14.10
N ILE A 62 35.98 -45.38 -12.77
CA ILE A 62 36.58 -46.29 -11.77
C ILE A 62 36.05 -45.93 -10.37
N HIS A 63 35.77 -46.98 -9.59
CA HIS A 63 35.26 -47.01 -8.23
C HIS A 63 36.07 -46.16 -7.23
N ASP A 64 35.36 -45.41 -6.37
CA ASP A 64 35.71 -45.38 -4.94
C ASP A 64 34.52 -44.98 -4.07
N ILE A 65 34.16 -45.86 -3.13
CA ILE A 65 33.08 -45.68 -2.17
C ILE A 65 33.63 -44.88 -0.99
N LYS A 66 33.19 -43.62 -0.86
CA LYS A 66 33.17 -42.92 0.42
C LYS A 66 31.74 -42.49 0.73
N HIS A 67 31.12 -43.21 1.67
CA HIS A 67 29.94 -42.77 2.39
C HIS A 67 30.23 -41.41 3.03
N THR A 68 29.85 -40.35 2.33
CA THR A 68 29.71 -39.01 2.88
C THR A 68 28.22 -38.75 2.94
N SER A 69 27.69 -38.64 4.17
CA SER A 69 26.33 -38.18 4.41
C SER A 69 26.20 -36.78 3.78
N LYS A 70 25.72 -36.70 2.55
CA LYS A 70 25.31 -35.44 1.96
C LYS A 70 24.13 -34.97 2.80
N LYS A 71 24.38 -34.00 3.70
CA LYS A 71 23.31 -33.11 4.18
C LYS A 71 22.55 -32.67 2.93
N ALA A 72 21.27 -33.02 2.87
CA ALA A 72 20.40 -32.52 1.83
C ALA A 72 20.52 -31.00 1.86
N VAL A 73 21.16 -30.43 0.83
CA VAL A 73 21.05 -29.01 0.55
C VAL A 73 19.61 -28.85 0.10
N PHE A 74 18.73 -28.58 1.06
CA PHE A 74 17.39 -28.13 0.77
C PHE A 74 17.58 -26.80 0.06
N VAL A 75 17.55 -26.81 -1.27
CA VAL A 75 17.29 -25.60 -2.02
C VAL A 75 15.89 -25.24 -1.60
N GLN A 76 15.77 -24.36 -0.60
CA GLN A 76 14.49 -23.87 -0.12
C GLN A 76 13.90 -23.10 -1.28
N THR A 77 13.11 -23.78 -2.11
CA THR A 77 12.41 -23.19 -3.23
C THR A 77 11.62 -22.04 -2.63
N ASN A 78 11.91 -20.81 -3.05
CA ASN A 78 11.22 -19.64 -2.54
C ASN A 78 9.70 -19.89 -2.65
N THR A 79 9.04 -19.98 -1.50
CA THR A 79 7.63 -20.38 -1.36
C THR A 79 6.76 -19.47 -2.20
N THR A 80 7.03 -18.17 -2.17
CA THR A 80 6.34 -17.18 -2.98
C THR A 80 6.50 -17.47 -4.48
N LYS A 81 7.71 -17.79 -4.97
CA LYS A 81 7.92 -18.14 -6.38
C LYS A 81 7.12 -19.37 -6.80
N LEU A 82 7.06 -20.40 -5.94
CA LEU A 82 6.26 -21.59 -6.21
C LEU A 82 4.76 -21.28 -6.25
N ALA A 83 4.26 -20.49 -5.29
CA ALA A 83 2.88 -20.05 -5.26
C ALA A 83 2.52 -19.23 -6.51
N THR A 84 3.38 -18.28 -6.89
CA THR A 84 3.23 -17.49 -8.13
C THR A 84 3.09 -18.40 -9.34
N LYS A 85 3.98 -19.38 -9.50
CA LYS A 85 3.91 -20.34 -10.62
C LYS A 85 2.57 -21.07 -10.64
N LYS A 86 2.14 -21.64 -9.51
CA LYS A 86 0.86 -22.37 -9.38
C LYS A 86 -0.36 -21.48 -9.68
N ILE A 87 -0.33 -20.22 -9.24
CA ILE A 87 -1.42 -19.26 -9.48
C ILE A 87 -1.50 -18.94 -10.97
N LEU A 88 -0.38 -18.66 -11.63
CA LEU A 88 -0.35 -18.38 -13.07
C LEU A 88 -0.79 -19.59 -13.91
N GLU A 89 -0.40 -20.80 -13.51
CA GLU A 89 -0.88 -22.05 -14.14
C GLU A 89 -2.40 -22.20 -14.01
N ASN A 90 -2.96 -21.98 -12.81
CA ASN A 90 -4.43 -22.00 -12.60
C ASN A 90 -5.14 -20.89 -13.37
N MET A 91 -4.54 -19.70 -13.44
CA MET A 91 -5.07 -18.56 -14.19
C MET A 91 -5.21 -18.89 -15.68
N ALA A 92 -4.24 -19.59 -16.27
CA ALA A 92 -4.31 -20.04 -17.66
C ALA A 92 -5.42 -21.07 -17.90
N VAL A 93 -5.73 -21.92 -16.91
CA VAL A 93 -6.85 -22.87 -16.97
C VAL A 93 -8.19 -22.14 -16.88
N LEU A 94 -8.35 -21.26 -15.90
CA LEU A 94 -9.58 -20.48 -15.68
C LEU A 94 -9.87 -19.52 -16.84
N GLY A 95 -8.84 -18.92 -17.43
CA GLY A 95 -8.99 -18.03 -18.57
C GLY A 95 -9.58 -18.71 -19.81
N ARG A 96 -9.42 -20.03 -19.94
CA ARG A 96 -10.06 -20.85 -21.00
C ARG A 96 -11.50 -21.25 -20.67
N GLN A 97 -11.89 -21.19 -19.39
CA GLN A 97 -13.24 -21.48 -18.96
C GLN A 97 -14.11 -20.24 -19.13
N VAL A 98 -15.16 -20.36 -19.95
CA VAL A 98 -16.18 -19.30 -20.08
C VAL A 98 -17.01 -19.28 -18.80
N PHE A 99 -16.67 -18.43 -17.84
CA PHE A 99 -17.51 -18.15 -16.68
C PHE A 99 -18.64 -17.18 -17.08
N GLY A 100 -19.66 -17.71 -17.76
CA GLY A 100 -20.87 -16.98 -18.14
C GLY A 100 -21.95 -17.03 -17.06
N GLN A 101 -21.63 -16.76 -15.80
CA GLN A 101 -22.68 -16.62 -14.79
C GLN A 101 -23.40 -15.29 -15.01
N LEU A 102 -24.65 -15.37 -15.49
CA LEU A 102 -25.57 -14.24 -15.56
C LEU A 102 -25.73 -13.66 -14.15
N LEU A 103 -25.37 -12.39 -14.00
CA LEU A 103 -25.63 -11.67 -12.76
C LEU A 103 -27.11 -11.66 -12.44
N SER A 104 -27.43 -11.88 -11.16
CA SER A 104 -28.80 -11.71 -10.67
C SER A 104 -29.29 -10.28 -10.93
N VAL A 105 -30.60 -10.11 -11.12
CA VAL A 105 -31.23 -8.79 -11.29
C VAL A 105 -30.87 -7.86 -10.12
N LYS A 106 -30.82 -8.42 -8.90
CA LYS A 106 -30.42 -7.69 -7.69
C LYS A 106 -29.00 -7.14 -7.79
N THR A 107 -28.05 -7.95 -8.27
CA THR A 107 -26.65 -7.54 -8.43
C THR A 107 -26.49 -6.47 -9.51
N LYS A 108 -27.16 -6.62 -10.65
CA LYS A 108 -27.15 -5.58 -11.71
C LYS A 108 -27.70 -4.26 -11.19
N ARG A 109 -28.82 -4.30 -10.47
CA ARG A 109 -29.44 -3.12 -9.85
C ARG A 109 -28.52 -2.46 -8.84
N LEU A 110 -27.77 -3.23 -8.05
CA LEU A 110 -26.82 -2.69 -7.10
C LEU A 110 -25.72 -1.88 -7.80
N PHE A 111 -25.05 -2.44 -8.81
CA PHE A 111 -24.02 -1.70 -9.55
C PHE A 111 -24.57 -0.46 -10.24
N GLN A 112 -25.77 -0.55 -10.83
CA GLN A 112 -26.44 0.61 -11.40
C GLN A 112 -26.72 1.69 -10.34
N THR A 113 -27.11 1.29 -9.13
CA THR A 113 -27.35 2.23 -8.02
C THR A 113 -26.06 2.96 -7.64
N LEU A 114 -24.91 2.26 -7.58
CA LEU A 114 -23.62 2.93 -7.31
C LEU A 114 -23.27 3.94 -8.41
N LEU A 115 -23.47 3.56 -9.68
CA LEU A 115 -23.25 4.44 -10.82
C LEU A 115 -24.19 5.64 -10.84
N ASP A 116 -25.42 5.49 -10.37
CA ASP A 116 -26.37 6.61 -10.30
C ASP A 116 -26.09 7.51 -9.10
N ASP A 117 -25.62 6.95 -7.98
CA ASP A 117 -25.29 7.68 -6.77
C ASP A 117 -24.10 8.65 -6.97
N VAL A 118 -23.06 8.22 -7.70
CA VAL A 118 -21.89 9.07 -7.99
C VAL A 118 -22.23 10.28 -8.89
N LYS A 119 -23.29 10.18 -9.71
CA LYS A 119 -23.71 11.22 -10.66
C LYS A 119 -24.41 12.41 -9.99
N ILE A 120 -24.99 12.21 -8.81
CA ILE A 120 -25.80 13.22 -8.16
C ILE A 120 -24.86 14.19 -7.42
N THR A 121 -24.53 15.32 -8.05
CA THR A 121 -23.51 16.26 -7.54
C THR A 121 -24.08 17.48 -6.81
N ASP A 122 -25.35 17.82 -7.03
CA ASP A 122 -25.96 19.06 -6.54
C ASP A 122 -27.20 18.84 -5.65
N PRO A 123 -27.46 19.73 -4.69
CA PRO A 123 -26.63 20.89 -4.28
C PRO A 123 -25.46 20.50 -3.35
N THR A 124 -24.44 21.36 -3.24
CA THR A 124 -23.32 21.23 -2.29
C THR A 124 -23.54 22.07 -1.02
N SER A 125 -23.01 21.60 0.11
CA SER A 125 -22.99 22.34 1.38
C SER A 125 -21.90 21.77 2.32
N PRO A 126 -21.19 22.61 3.09
CA PRO A 126 -20.24 22.14 4.11
C PRO A 126 -20.85 21.17 5.12
N ASP A 127 -22.14 21.30 5.42
CA ASP A 127 -22.83 20.43 6.38
C ASP A 127 -22.97 18.99 5.87
N LEU A 128 -22.96 18.77 4.55
CA LEU A 128 -22.98 17.42 3.98
C LEU A 128 -21.75 16.60 4.38
N LEU A 129 -20.59 17.24 4.54
CA LEU A 129 -19.38 16.56 4.98
C LEU A 129 -19.46 16.17 6.46
N LYS A 130 -20.07 17.02 7.29
CA LYS A 130 -20.32 16.69 8.70
C LYS A 130 -21.30 15.53 8.83
N GLU A 131 -22.34 15.49 8.02
CA GLU A 131 -23.25 14.34 7.96
C GLU A 131 -22.55 13.07 7.48
N ALA A 132 -21.69 13.16 6.46
CA ALA A 132 -20.93 12.03 5.96
C ALA A 132 -19.96 11.45 7.00
N LEU A 133 -19.38 12.28 7.88
CA LEU A 133 -18.54 11.81 8.97
C LEU A 133 -19.29 10.94 9.98
N LYS A 134 -20.63 11.07 10.09
CA LYS A 134 -21.46 10.20 10.93
C LYS A 134 -21.62 8.79 10.35
N TRP A 135 -21.26 8.56 9.08
CA TRP A 135 -21.28 7.22 8.48
C TRP A 135 -20.19 6.29 8.99
N VAL A 136 -19.11 6.87 9.53
CA VAL A 136 -17.96 6.11 10.02
C VAL A 136 -18.42 5.21 11.16
N SER A 137 -18.02 3.94 11.09
CA SER A 137 -18.31 2.92 12.10
C SER A 137 -17.16 1.93 12.20
N GLY A 138 -17.21 1.00 13.15
CA GLY A 138 -16.16 0.00 13.36
C GLY A 138 -15.80 -0.85 12.13
N ARG A 139 -16.74 -1.07 11.20
CA ARG A 139 -16.56 -2.02 10.09
C ARG A 139 -16.54 -1.39 8.70
N GLN A 140 -16.94 -0.13 8.57
CA GLN A 140 -17.04 0.59 7.30
C GLN A 140 -16.92 2.11 7.53
N LEU A 141 -16.39 2.84 6.56
CA LEU A 141 -16.24 4.30 6.61
C LEU A 141 -17.38 5.06 5.93
N PHE A 142 -18.12 4.40 5.04
CA PHE A 142 -19.24 4.97 4.31
C PHE A 142 -20.25 3.86 3.93
N PRO A 143 -21.53 4.20 3.70
CA PRO A 143 -22.56 3.22 3.40
C PRO A 143 -22.43 2.67 1.96
N GLU A 144 -23.06 1.53 1.67
CA GLU A 144 -23.10 1.01 0.29
C GLU A 144 -24.02 1.87 -0.58
N THR A 145 -25.17 2.26 -0.02
CA THR A 145 -26.13 3.21 -0.55
C THR A 145 -26.69 4.05 0.60
N SER A 146 -27.13 5.27 0.32
CA SER A 146 -27.60 6.21 1.34
C SER A 146 -28.69 7.12 0.78
N SER A 147 -29.54 7.67 1.65
CA SER A 147 -30.46 8.75 1.28
C SER A 147 -29.73 10.06 0.97
N LEU A 148 -28.53 10.24 1.53
CA LEU A 148 -27.59 11.28 1.13
C LEU A 148 -26.65 10.70 0.07
N PRO A 149 -26.78 11.12 -1.22
CA PRO A 149 -25.96 10.59 -2.28
C PRO A 149 -24.47 10.84 -2.06
N ILE A 150 -23.64 9.84 -2.29
CA ILE A 150 -22.19 9.97 -2.12
C ILE A 150 -21.61 10.97 -3.13
N GLY A 151 -22.17 11.05 -4.34
CA GLY A 151 -21.79 12.05 -5.35
C GLY A 151 -21.85 13.48 -4.80
N ARG A 152 -22.87 13.82 -3.99
CA ARG A 152 -23.01 15.15 -3.37
C ARG A 152 -21.93 15.38 -2.33
N VAL A 153 -21.62 14.37 -1.52
CA VAL A 153 -20.57 14.45 -0.50
C VAL A 153 -19.19 14.63 -1.15
N LEU A 154 -18.90 13.88 -2.22
CA LEU A 154 -17.66 14.02 -2.99
C LEU A 154 -17.57 15.39 -3.66
N ASN A 155 -18.64 15.87 -4.27
CA ASN A 155 -18.66 17.21 -4.86
C ASN A 155 -18.45 18.30 -3.81
N SER A 156 -19.12 18.19 -2.65
CA SER A 156 -18.91 19.10 -1.51
C SER A 156 -17.47 19.09 -1.00
N LEU A 157 -16.83 17.92 -0.92
CA LEU A 157 -15.43 17.78 -0.53
C LEU A 157 -14.51 18.49 -1.52
N CYS A 158 -14.76 18.32 -2.82
CA CYS A 158 -13.97 18.95 -3.87
C CYS A 158 -14.12 20.48 -3.86
N SER A 159 -15.34 21.00 -3.65
CA SER A 159 -15.64 22.43 -3.74
C SER A 159 -15.42 23.21 -2.44
N SER A 160 -15.16 22.54 -1.31
CA SER A 160 -15.01 23.19 -0.01
C SER A 160 -13.86 24.19 0.01
N ARG A 161 -14.09 25.41 0.50
CA ARG A 161 -13.06 26.44 0.61
C ARG A 161 -11.96 26.00 1.57
N VAL A 162 -10.70 26.26 1.22
CA VAL A 162 -9.55 26.05 2.11
C VAL A 162 -9.38 27.26 3.01
N GLU A 163 -9.40 27.05 4.32
CA GLU A 163 -9.26 28.12 5.33
C GLU A 163 -7.85 28.17 5.94
N LYS A 164 -7.15 27.02 5.99
CA LYS A 164 -5.76 26.91 6.43
C LYS A 164 -5.04 25.83 5.63
N ALA A 165 -3.77 26.05 5.33
CA ALA A 165 -2.90 25.05 4.72
C ALA A 165 -1.61 24.92 5.53
N ASP A 166 -1.25 23.70 5.92
CA ASP A 166 -0.03 23.41 6.65
C ASP A 166 0.69 22.21 6.06
N ASN A 167 1.96 22.09 6.42
CA ASN A 167 2.81 20.98 6.05
C ASN A 167 2.60 19.83 7.03
N MET A 168 2.43 18.60 6.53
CA MET A 168 2.46 17.43 7.40
C MET A 168 3.88 16.90 7.48
N ALA A 169 4.68 17.48 8.38
CA ALA A 169 6.08 17.13 8.57
C ALA A 169 6.30 15.64 8.92
N GLU A 170 5.30 14.99 9.52
CA GLU A 170 5.35 13.56 9.84
C GLU A 170 5.05 12.68 8.60
N GLY A 171 6.07 11.92 8.19
CA GLY A 171 5.97 10.94 7.13
C GLY A 171 7.13 11.03 6.13
N THR A 172 7.09 10.13 5.16
CA THR A 172 8.18 10.02 4.17
C THR A 172 7.94 10.85 2.91
N GLN A 173 6.68 11.06 2.52
CA GLN A 173 6.28 11.71 1.27
C GLN A 173 5.62 13.07 1.53
N LEU A 174 5.67 13.95 0.53
CA LEU A 174 5.04 15.26 0.57
C LEU A 174 3.51 15.13 0.65
N LYS A 175 2.93 15.80 1.65
CA LYS A 175 1.48 15.95 1.81
C LYS A 175 1.18 17.20 2.63
N LEU A 176 0.05 17.84 2.35
CA LEU A 176 -0.42 19.01 3.09
C LEU A 176 -1.60 18.62 3.98
N LEU A 177 -1.70 19.29 5.14
CA LEU A 177 -2.89 19.29 5.96
C LEU A 177 -3.69 20.53 5.60
N LEU A 178 -4.88 20.34 5.04
CA LEU A 178 -5.82 21.41 4.75
C LEU A 178 -6.90 21.43 5.83
N THR A 179 -7.23 22.62 6.31
CA THR A 179 -8.47 22.87 7.05
C THR A 179 -9.46 23.48 6.07
N LEU A 180 -10.54 22.77 5.81
CA LEU A 180 -11.66 23.19 4.97
C LEU A 180 -12.67 23.98 5.80
N GLU A 181 -13.54 24.69 5.10
CA GLU A 181 -14.67 25.40 5.70
C GLU A 181 -15.46 24.52 6.68
N GLY A 182 -15.79 25.09 7.84
CA GLY A 182 -16.41 24.36 8.95
C GLY A 182 -15.40 23.60 9.81
N GLY A 183 -14.09 23.86 9.66
CA GLY A 183 -13.03 23.30 10.51
C GLY A 183 -12.67 21.85 10.21
N LEU A 184 -13.16 21.29 9.10
CA LEU A 184 -12.92 19.91 8.70
C LEU A 184 -11.48 19.75 8.17
N LYS A 185 -10.80 18.70 8.60
CA LYS A 185 -9.43 18.42 8.13
C LYS A 185 -9.45 17.53 6.90
N ALA A 186 -8.51 17.74 6.00
CA ALA A 186 -8.26 16.86 4.86
C ALA A 186 -6.76 16.81 4.53
N VAL A 187 -6.29 15.67 4.04
CA VAL A 187 -4.93 15.53 3.51
C VAL A 187 -4.96 15.84 2.03
N PHE A 188 -4.04 16.67 1.56
CA PHE A 188 -3.81 16.87 0.13
C PHE A 188 -2.48 16.24 -0.29
N LYS A 189 -2.54 15.27 -1.21
CA LYS A 189 -1.36 14.66 -1.84
C LYS A 189 -1.24 15.17 -3.28
N PRO A 190 -0.17 15.90 -3.64
CA PRO A 190 -0.06 16.55 -4.94
C PRO A 190 0.29 15.55 -6.05
N GLN A 191 0.02 15.94 -7.30
CA GLN A 191 0.43 15.20 -8.48
C GLN A 191 1.96 15.27 -8.67
N TRP A 192 2.62 14.12 -8.61
CA TRP A 192 4.04 13.97 -8.93
C TRP A 192 4.30 13.53 -10.38
N TYR A 193 3.39 12.74 -10.94
CA TYR A 193 3.61 12.03 -12.20
C TYR A 193 2.46 12.25 -13.19
N LYS A 194 2.75 12.12 -14.49
CA LYS A 194 1.71 12.03 -15.52
C LYS A 194 0.96 10.70 -15.39
N ARG A 195 -0.28 10.64 -15.89
CA ARG A 195 -1.10 9.40 -15.89
C ARG A 195 -0.47 8.23 -16.66
N THR A 196 0.44 8.54 -17.58
CA THR A 196 1.15 7.57 -18.44
C THR A 196 2.52 7.17 -17.89
N GLU A 197 2.93 7.74 -16.76
CA GLU A 197 4.23 7.42 -16.16
C GLU A 197 4.27 5.97 -15.70
N ILE A 198 5.39 5.28 -15.98
CA ILE A 198 5.61 3.90 -15.59
C ILE A 198 6.68 3.86 -14.51
N VAL A 199 6.29 3.53 -13.29
CA VAL A 199 7.21 3.36 -12.17
C VAL A 199 7.89 2.00 -12.28
N THR A 200 9.22 2.01 -12.37
CA THR A 200 10.06 0.82 -12.47
C THR A 200 10.80 0.55 -11.16
N GLY A 201 11.40 -0.64 -11.05
CA GLY A 201 12.13 -1.07 -9.86
C GLY A 201 11.24 -1.83 -8.87
N ASN A 202 11.47 -1.63 -7.58
CA ASN A 202 10.68 -2.28 -6.53
C ASN A 202 9.22 -1.82 -6.57
N VAL A 203 8.28 -2.69 -6.20
CA VAL A 203 6.84 -2.39 -6.17
C VAL A 203 6.46 -1.16 -5.31
N TYR A 204 7.29 -0.80 -4.32
CA TYR A 204 7.10 0.36 -3.44
C TYR A 204 7.87 1.62 -3.91
N ALA A 205 8.45 1.60 -5.11
CA ALA A 205 9.24 2.70 -5.65
C ALA A 205 8.41 3.94 -6.04
N GLY A 206 9.12 5.04 -6.29
CA GLY A 206 8.54 6.33 -6.67
C GLY A 206 7.87 7.07 -5.51
N LYS A 207 7.31 8.24 -5.81
CA LYS A 207 6.50 9.06 -4.90
C LYS A 207 5.05 8.55 -4.84
N ASP A 208 4.30 9.04 -3.86
CA ASP A 208 2.86 8.80 -3.80
C ASP A 208 2.16 9.38 -5.03
N ARG A 209 1.27 8.59 -5.63
CA ARG A 209 0.47 8.92 -6.81
C ARG A 209 -0.93 9.30 -6.36
N HIS A 210 -1.30 10.56 -6.54
CA HIS A 210 -2.60 11.10 -6.13
C HIS A 210 -3.77 10.37 -6.82
N ASN A 211 -3.62 10.05 -8.10
CA ASN A 211 -4.63 9.30 -8.84
C ASN A 211 -4.81 7.87 -8.30
N GLY A 212 -3.77 7.29 -7.68
CA GLY A 212 -3.86 6.01 -6.98
C GLY A 212 -4.76 6.07 -5.75
N GLU A 213 -4.71 7.14 -4.96
CA GLU A 213 -5.62 7.34 -3.81
C GLU A 213 -7.09 7.48 -4.26
N VAL A 214 -7.34 8.24 -5.32
CA VAL A 214 -8.69 8.42 -5.87
C VAL A 214 -9.25 7.11 -6.41
N ALA A 215 -8.47 6.38 -7.20
CA ALA A 215 -8.86 5.08 -7.73
C ALA A 215 -9.08 4.04 -6.62
N ALA A 216 -8.23 4.02 -5.60
CA ALA A 216 -8.35 3.16 -4.44
C ALA A 216 -9.68 3.35 -3.69
N PHE A 217 -10.12 4.59 -3.51
CA PHE A 217 -11.41 4.89 -2.88
C PHE A 217 -12.60 4.31 -3.67
N HIS A 218 -12.69 4.61 -4.98
CA HIS A 218 -13.78 4.08 -5.82
C HIS A 218 -13.74 2.56 -5.94
N LEU A 219 -12.55 1.97 -6.00
CA LEU A 219 -12.40 0.52 -5.99
C LEU A 219 -12.88 -0.09 -4.66
N SER A 220 -12.57 0.53 -3.52
CA SER A 220 -13.04 0.06 -2.20
C SER A 220 -14.57 0.08 -2.10
N TRP A 221 -15.21 1.08 -2.73
CA TRP A 221 -16.66 1.14 -2.85
C TRP A 221 -17.22 0.02 -3.74
N LEU A 222 -16.64 -0.16 -4.94
CA LEU A 222 -17.06 -1.20 -5.89
C LEU A 222 -16.92 -2.63 -5.34
N LEU A 223 -15.85 -2.88 -4.58
CA LEU A 223 -15.64 -4.15 -3.87
C LEU A 223 -16.55 -4.31 -2.64
N GLY A 224 -17.30 -3.28 -2.25
CA GLY A 224 -18.15 -3.29 -1.06
C GLY A 224 -17.38 -3.33 0.26
N LEU A 225 -16.05 -3.16 0.23
CA LEU A 225 -15.17 -3.16 1.41
C LEU A 225 -15.36 -1.88 2.21
N ARG A 226 -15.41 -0.73 1.53
CA ARG A 226 -15.75 0.59 2.10
C ARG A 226 -14.87 0.98 3.30
N ARG A 227 -13.56 0.75 3.16
CA ARG A 227 -12.55 0.97 4.22
C ARG A 227 -11.48 2.02 3.85
N VAL A 228 -11.60 2.67 2.69
CA VAL A 228 -10.79 3.83 2.29
C VAL A 228 -11.53 5.12 2.70
N PRO A 229 -10.89 6.10 3.33
CA PRO A 229 -11.52 7.39 3.63
C PRO A 229 -12.03 8.08 2.36
N LEU A 230 -13.06 8.93 2.48
CA LEU A 230 -13.61 9.68 1.35
C LEU A 230 -12.50 10.48 0.65
N THR A 231 -12.33 10.23 -0.64
CA THR A 231 -11.21 10.77 -1.42
C THR A 231 -11.71 11.30 -2.76
N VAL A 232 -11.29 12.52 -3.11
CA VAL A 232 -11.59 13.15 -4.41
C VAL A 232 -10.31 13.65 -5.06
N GLY A 233 -10.32 13.75 -6.38
CA GLY A 233 -9.34 14.56 -7.08
C GLY A 233 -9.72 16.03 -6.98
N ARG A 234 -8.75 16.92 -6.78
CA ARG A 234 -8.98 18.36 -6.77
C ARG A 234 -7.85 19.11 -7.47
N ARG A 235 -8.21 20.17 -8.19
CA ARG A 235 -7.27 21.17 -8.71
C ARG A 235 -7.33 22.40 -7.81
N LEU A 236 -6.18 22.79 -7.28
CA LEU A 236 -6.02 23.93 -6.38
C LEU A 236 -5.23 25.03 -7.07
N ASN A 237 -5.70 26.27 -7.02
CA ASN A 237 -4.88 27.42 -7.36
C ASN A 237 -3.95 27.75 -6.18
N LEU A 238 -2.64 27.52 -6.33
CA LEU A 238 -1.68 27.70 -5.25
C LEU A 238 -1.62 29.14 -4.74
N ARG A 239 -1.68 30.13 -5.64
CA ARG A 239 -1.62 31.55 -5.27
C ARG A 239 -2.89 32.07 -4.63
N GLN A 240 -4.05 31.52 -5.01
CA GLN A 240 -5.35 32.00 -4.55
C GLN A 240 -5.90 31.21 -3.36
N GLU A 241 -5.69 29.89 -3.33
CA GLU A 241 -6.30 29.00 -2.33
C GLU A 241 -5.33 28.52 -1.25
N ILE A 242 -4.02 28.50 -1.50
CA ILE A 242 -3.03 27.90 -0.57
C ILE A 242 -2.12 28.94 0.06
N MET A 243 -1.39 29.73 -0.73
CA MET A 243 -0.42 30.70 -0.23
C MET A 243 -1.03 31.75 0.73
N PRO A 244 -2.25 32.27 0.53
CA PRO A 244 -2.83 33.26 1.45
C PRO A 244 -3.18 32.69 2.84
N VAL A 245 -3.37 31.38 2.93
CA VAL A 245 -3.77 30.67 4.16
C VAL A 245 -2.72 29.68 4.66
N GLY A 246 -1.52 29.74 4.07
CA GLY A 246 -0.41 28.85 4.34
C GLY A 246 0.31 29.18 5.65
N SER A 247 0.73 28.15 6.38
CA SER A 247 1.61 28.32 7.54
C SER A 247 2.99 28.87 7.13
N SER A 248 3.68 29.56 8.04
CA SER A 248 5.01 30.08 7.75
C SER A 248 6.02 28.99 7.39
N SER A 249 5.86 27.77 7.92
CA SER A 249 6.72 26.63 7.57
C SER A 249 6.48 26.16 6.14
N LEU A 250 5.23 26.11 5.70
CA LEU A 250 4.87 25.76 4.32
C LEU A 250 5.31 26.85 3.32
N LEU A 251 5.01 28.12 3.60
CA LEU A 251 5.29 29.24 2.70
C LEU A 251 6.79 29.41 2.40
N LYS A 252 7.67 29.11 3.36
CA LYS A 252 9.13 29.13 3.15
C LYS A 252 9.62 28.10 2.12
N THR A 253 8.79 27.12 1.76
CA THR A 253 9.13 26.09 0.78
C THR A 253 8.68 26.44 -0.64
N PHE A 254 7.96 27.56 -0.81
CA PHE A 254 7.51 28.02 -2.13
C PHE A 254 8.61 28.80 -2.84
N HIS A 255 8.73 28.58 -4.14
CA HIS A 255 9.57 29.36 -5.04
C HIS A 255 8.96 29.40 -6.45
N GLN A 256 9.50 30.26 -7.31
CA GLN A 256 9.13 30.31 -8.72
C GLN A 256 10.18 29.58 -9.56
N GLU A 257 9.73 28.71 -10.46
CA GLU A 257 10.57 28.13 -11.51
C GLU A 257 10.02 28.58 -12.87
N GLY A 258 10.66 29.60 -13.45
CA GLY A 258 10.12 30.28 -14.62
C GLY A 258 8.77 30.92 -14.31
N ASN A 259 7.71 30.44 -14.97
CA ASN A 259 6.33 30.89 -14.77
C ASN A 259 5.52 29.98 -13.83
N ASN A 260 6.12 28.93 -13.27
CA ASN A 260 5.44 27.96 -12.43
C ASN A 260 5.66 28.27 -10.95
N THR A 261 4.59 28.21 -10.17
CA THR A 261 4.66 28.21 -8.70
C THR A 261 4.94 26.80 -8.23
N CYS A 262 6.06 26.61 -7.54
CA CYS A 262 6.51 25.32 -7.04
C CYS A 262 6.67 25.34 -5.52
N PHE A 263 6.58 24.17 -4.89
CA PHE A 263 6.97 23.99 -3.50
C PHE A 263 7.48 22.57 -3.24
N TYR A 264 8.40 22.42 -2.30
CA TYR A 264 8.94 21.10 -1.92
C TYR A 264 8.41 20.58 -0.57
N GLY A 265 7.78 21.43 0.24
CA GLY A 265 7.28 21.07 1.56
C GLY A 265 8.36 20.54 2.50
N VAL A 266 7.97 19.77 3.52
CA VAL A 266 8.86 19.27 4.58
C VAL A 266 8.40 17.86 4.92
N CYS A 267 9.26 16.89 4.63
CA CYS A 267 9.07 15.48 4.88
C CYS A 267 10.43 14.78 4.73
N TYR A 268 10.53 13.49 5.06
CA TYR A 268 11.81 12.75 5.00
C TYR A 268 12.48 12.77 3.61
N TYR A 269 11.70 12.69 2.52
CA TYR A 269 12.22 12.71 1.14
C TYR A 269 11.96 14.03 0.40
N CYS A 270 11.61 15.10 1.11
CA CYS A 270 11.34 16.41 0.52
C CYS A 270 12.66 17.18 0.39
N SER A 271 12.87 17.80 -0.77
CA SER A 271 14.08 18.58 -1.04
C SER A 271 13.77 19.75 -1.99
N PRO A 272 14.43 20.91 -1.83
CA PRO A 272 14.34 22.01 -2.80
C PRO A 272 14.74 21.62 -4.24
N GLN A 273 15.52 20.54 -4.41
CA GLN A 273 15.90 20.03 -5.73
C GLN A 273 14.85 19.12 -6.39
N ASP A 274 13.79 18.75 -5.66
CA ASP A 274 12.71 17.87 -6.12
C ASP A 274 11.34 18.43 -5.70
N PRO A 275 10.97 19.65 -6.14
CA PRO A 275 9.69 20.26 -5.80
C PRO A 275 8.56 19.71 -6.67
N VAL A 276 7.32 19.93 -6.23
CA VAL A 276 6.15 19.83 -7.10
C VAL A 276 5.80 21.21 -7.65
N CYS A 277 5.53 21.30 -8.95
CA CYS A 277 5.25 22.54 -9.65
C CYS A 277 3.82 22.54 -10.22
N ALA A 278 3.10 23.63 -9.96
CA ALA A 278 1.83 23.91 -10.59
C ALA A 278 2.01 24.37 -12.05
N SER A 279 1.01 24.13 -12.88
CA SER A 279 0.93 24.73 -14.23
C SER A 279 -0.07 25.87 -14.19
N GLN A 280 0.37 27.09 -14.54
CA GLN A 280 -0.47 28.31 -14.45
C GLN A 280 -1.09 28.46 -13.04
N ASP A 281 -0.28 28.24 -12.01
CA ASP A 281 -0.67 28.21 -10.58
C ASP A 281 -1.68 27.12 -10.19
N ILE A 282 -2.15 26.28 -11.11
CA ILE A 282 -3.03 25.16 -10.80
C ILE A 282 -2.22 23.88 -10.52
N LEU A 283 -2.41 23.32 -9.34
CA LEU A 283 -1.87 22.02 -8.94
C LEU A 283 -2.99 21.01 -8.73
N GLU A 284 -2.91 19.90 -9.45
CA GLU A 284 -3.79 18.76 -9.25
C GLU A 284 -3.30 17.88 -8.09
N GLY A 285 -4.20 17.25 -7.36
CA GLY A 285 -3.88 16.28 -6.32
C GLY A 285 -5.11 15.52 -5.81
N ALA A 286 -4.90 14.69 -4.80
CA ALA A 286 -5.93 13.95 -4.11
C ALA A 286 -6.21 14.61 -2.76
N LEU A 287 -7.48 14.88 -2.49
CA LEU A 287 -7.98 15.42 -1.23
C LEU A 287 -8.70 14.29 -0.48
N ILE A 288 -8.14 13.87 0.65
CA ILE A 288 -8.63 12.79 1.50
C ILE A 288 -9.23 13.40 2.77
N LEU A 289 -10.52 13.20 3.00
CA LEU A 289 -11.19 13.70 4.20
C LEU A 289 -10.64 13.00 5.45
N TRP A 290 -10.32 13.77 6.48
CA TRP A 290 -9.84 13.24 7.75
C TRP A 290 -10.95 12.47 8.47
N LEU A 291 -10.59 11.39 9.16
CA LEU A 291 -11.54 10.62 9.97
C LEU A 291 -12.05 11.47 11.16
N PRO A 292 -13.25 11.20 11.71
CA PRO A 292 -13.76 12.00 12.83
C PRO A 292 -12.83 11.93 14.04
N GLN A 293 -12.69 13.03 14.77
CA GLN A 293 -11.67 13.17 15.84
C GLN A 293 -11.83 12.16 16.98
N ASP A 294 -13.06 11.69 17.23
CA ASP A 294 -13.36 10.70 18.26
C ASP A 294 -12.81 9.30 17.93
N TYR A 295 -12.44 9.06 16.67
CA TYR A 295 -11.88 7.80 16.21
C TYR A 295 -10.35 7.82 16.28
N THR A 296 -9.81 7.40 17.42
CA THR A 296 -8.36 7.20 17.57
C THR A 296 -7.89 5.97 16.80
N LEU A 297 -6.84 6.11 16.00
CA LEU A 297 -6.24 5.01 15.24
C LEU A 297 -5.15 4.30 16.03
N LYS A 298 -5.16 2.98 15.99
CA LYS A 298 -4.06 2.13 16.47
C LYS A 298 -3.35 1.48 15.28
N LYS A 299 -2.05 1.72 15.19
CA LYS A 299 -1.18 1.18 14.15
C LYS A 299 -0.59 -0.17 14.55
N PHE A 300 -0.58 -1.11 13.62
CA PHE A 300 0.00 -2.45 13.78
C PHE A 300 1.00 -2.73 12.66
N ARG A 301 2.06 -3.46 12.99
CA ARG A 301 2.99 -4.00 11.99
C ARG A 301 2.30 -5.07 11.16
N HIS A 302 2.40 -4.96 9.84
CA HIS A 302 1.80 -5.95 8.94
C HIS A 302 2.60 -7.27 9.00
N PRO A 303 1.97 -8.44 9.23
CA PRO A 303 2.73 -9.70 9.34
C PRO A 303 3.44 -10.10 8.05
N TRP A 304 2.93 -9.66 6.89
CA TRP A 304 3.55 -9.85 5.58
C TRP A 304 4.33 -8.61 5.10
N GLN A 305 4.84 -7.80 6.03
CA GLN A 305 5.70 -6.66 5.67
C GLN A 305 6.97 -7.15 4.94
N ARG A 306 7.38 -6.44 3.89
CA ARG A 306 8.67 -6.63 3.19
C ARG A 306 9.86 -6.20 4.06
N THR A 307 11.07 -6.64 3.74
CA THR A 307 12.27 -6.20 4.48
C THR A 307 12.78 -4.83 4.06
N TYR A 308 12.37 -4.33 2.89
CA TYR A 308 12.88 -3.11 2.25
C TYR A 308 14.39 -3.10 2.01
N LYS A 309 15.00 -4.28 2.01
CA LYS A 309 16.44 -4.47 1.78
C LYS A 309 16.65 -5.37 0.58
N SER A 310 17.47 -4.90 -0.36
CA SER A 310 17.89 -5.69 -1.51
C SER A 310 18.51 -7.01 -1.04
N ASN A 311 18.17 -8.11 -1.70
CA ASN A 311 18.69 -9.46 -1.44
C ASN A 311 18.40 -10.05 -0.05
N MET A 312 17.50 -9.44 0.73
CA MET A 312 17.07 -9.99 2.03
C MET A 312 15.58 -10.34 1.97
N PRO A 313 15.21 -11.58 1.61
CA PRO A 313 13.80 -11.97 1.60
C PRO A 313 13.22 -11.95 3.01
N ALA A 314 11.96 -11.57 3.14
CA ALA A 314 11.23 -11.70 4.38
C ALA A 314 10.94 -13.18 4.68
N ARG A 315 10.72 -13.52 5.96
CA ARG A 315 10.42 -14.90 6.37
C ARG A 315 9.23 -15.48 5.59
N TRP A 316 8.18 -14.70 5.39
CA TRP A 316 6.98 -15.13 4.68
C TRP A 316 7.23 -15.46 3.20
N GLU A 317 8.34 -15.00 2.61
CA GLU A 317 8.71 -15.36 1.24
C GLU A 317 9.31 -16.76 1.13
N LEU A 318 9.84 -17.28 2.24
CA LEU A 318 10.58 -18.55 2.29
C LEU A 318 9.80 -19.65 3.03
N ASP A 319 9.00 -19.29 4.03
CA ASP A 319 8.30 -20.20 4.92
C ASP A 319 6.88 -20.52 4.41
N ALA A 320 6.66 -21.73 3.91
CA ALA A 320 5.36 -22.19 3.40
C ALA A 320 4.27 -22.25 4.48
N ASP A 321 4.66 -22.42 5.74
CA ASP A 321 3.75 -22.49 6.88
C ASP A 321 3.65 -21.16 7.64
N TYR A 322 4.11 -20.05 7.04
CA TYR A 322 4.17 -18.76 7.71
C TYR A 322 2.82 -18.30 8.28
N CYS A 323 1.70 -18.55 7.57
CA CYS A 323 0.38 -18.21 8.10
C CYS A 323 0.07 -18.93 9.42
N GLN A 324 0.55 -20.18 9.62
CA GLN A 324 0.37 -20.88 10.89
C GLN A 324 1.15 -20.20 12.03
N VAL A 325 2.31 -19.63 11.72
CA VAL A 325 3.08 -18.82 12.68
C VAL A 325 2.31 -17.56 13.05
N VAL A 326 1.74 -16.85 12.08
CA VAL A 326 0.91 -15.65 12.30
C VAL A 326 -0.30 -15.97 13.18
N ARG A 327 -0.96 -17.10 12.92
CA ARG A 327 -2.14 -17.57 13.66
C ARG A 327 -1.87 -18.02 15.10
N LYS A 328 -0.61 -18.06 15.56
CA LYS A 328 -0.30 -18.28 16.99
C LYS A 328 -0.62 -17.07 17.86
N SER A 329 -0.69 -15.88 17.27
CA SER A 329 -1.12 -14.66 17.97
C SER A 329 -2.64 -14.61 18.09
N ASP A 330 -3.16 -14.28 19.26
CA ASP A 330 -4.60 -14.09 19.51
C ASP A 330 -5.23 -13.05 18.58
N LEU A 331 -4.42 -12.07 18.13
CA LEU A 331 -4.85 -11.05 17.18
C LEU A 331 -5.28 -11.62 15.82
N TYR A 332 -4.74 -12.77 15.41
CA TYR A 332 -5.00 -13.38 14.10
C TYR A 332 -5.63 -14.78 14.20
N SER A 333 -5.67 -15.37 15.40
CA SER A 333 -6.27 -16.68 15.64
C SER A 333 -7.79 -16.62 15.78
N ARG A 334 -8.33 -15.47 16.24
CA ARG A 334 -9.75 -15.22 16.53
C ARG A 334 -10.24 -13.92 15.87
N GLY A 335 -11.55 -13.75 15.84
CA GLY A 335 -12.19 -12.54 15.33
C GLY A 335 -11.96 -12.31 13.82
N PRO A 336 -12.22 -11.10 13.33
CA PRO A 336 -12.21 -10.79 11.90
C PRO A 336 -10.83 -10.43 11.34
N ARG A 337 -9.83 -10.20 12.19
CA ARG A 337 -8.59 -9.50 11.79
C ARG A 337 -7.80 -10.24 10.72
N LEU A 338 -7.66 -11.57 10.79
CA LEU A 338 -6.97 -12.32 9.73
C LEU A 338 -7.68 -12.20 8.39
N LEU A 339 -9.02 -12.29 8.39
CA LEU A 339 -9.81 -12.11 7.18
C LEU A 339 -9.73 -10.66 6.67
N ASP A 340 -9.62 -9.67 7.57
CA ASP A 340 -9.38 -8.27 7.18
C ASP A 340 -8.05 -8.11 6.45
N ILE A 341 -6.98 -8.76 6.93
CA ILE A 341 -5.68 -8.76 6.26
C ILE A 341 -5.76 -9.43 4.88
N ILE A 342 -6.57 -10.47 4.72
CA ILE A 342 -6.76 -11.13 3.43
C ILE A 342 -7.56 -10.24 2.46
N ASP A 343 -8.63 -9.58 2.91
CA ASP A 343 -9.34 -8.58 2.11
C ASP A 343 -8.40 -7.45 1.68
N THR A 344 -7.54 -6.98 2.60
CA THR A 344 -6.52 -5.96 2.33
C THR A 344 -5.53 -6.43 1.27
N ALA A 345 -5.04 -7.67 1.35
CA ALA A 345 -4.12 -8.23 0.36
C ALA A 345 -4.74 -8.33 -1.03
N ILE A 346 -6.01 -8.71 -1.12
CA ILE A 346 -6.75 -8.72 -2.39
C ILE A 346 -6.88 -7.30 -2.95
N PHE A 347 -7.30 -6.34 -2.10
CA PHE A 347 -7.40 -4.94 -2.48
C PHE A 347 -6.07 -4.37 -2.97
N ASP A 348 -5.00 -4.57 -2.19
CA ASP A 348 -3.65 -4.12 -2.52
C ASP A 348 -3.13 -4.76 -3.80
N PHE A 349 -3.42 -6.03 -4.05
CA PHE A 349 -2.98 -6.69 -5.27
C PHE A 349 -3.68 -6.13 -6.51
N LEU A 350 -4.99 -5.85 -6.44
CA LEU A 350 -5.73 -5.25 -7.56
C LEU A 350 -5.14 -3.89 -7.96
N ILE A 351 -4.78 -3.08 -6.98
CA ILE A 351 -4.15 -1.76 -7.20
C ILE A 351 -2.62 -1.83 -7.34
N ASP A 352 -2.01 -3.01 -7.17
CA ASP A 352 -0.57 -3.26 -7.13
C ASP A 352 0.18 -2.40 -6.10
N ASN A 353 -0.38 -2.27 -4.89
CA ASN A 353 0.23 -1.61 -3.75
C ASN A 353 1.07 -2.61 -2.94
N GLY A 354 2.37 -2.63 -3.18
CA GLY A 354 3.30 -3.49 -2.44
C GLY A 354 3.92 -2.84 -1.20
N ASP A 355 3.44 -1.68 -0.76
CA ASP A 355 4.04 -0.89 0.33
C ASP A 355 3.23 -0.92 1.65
N ARG A 356 2.26 -1.84 1.80
CA ARG A 356 1.48 -1.94 3.05
C ARG A 356 2.26 -2.63 4.17
N HIS A 357 3.15 -1.88 4.78
CA HIS A 357 4.03 -2.36 5.86
C HIS A 357 3.45 -2.22 7.27
N HIS A 358 2.47 -1.34 7.44
CA HIS A 358 1.63 -1.24 8.62
C HIS A 358 0.17 -1.20 8.20
N TYR A 359 -0.72 -1.38 9.17
CA TYR A 359 -2.13 -1.15 8.99
C TYR A 359 -2.74 -0.54 10.25
N GLU A 360 -3.83 0.20 10.07
CA GLU A 360 -4.52 0.92 11.13
C GLU A 360 -5.91 0.33 11.37
N VAL A 361 -6.37 0.41 12.61
CA VAL A 361 -7.73 0.11 13.05
C VAL A 361 -8.19 1.17 14.06
N PHE A 362 -9.48 1.26 14.33
CA PHE A 362 -9.98 2.07 15.44
C PHE A 362 -9.61 1.42 16.78
N GLN A 363 -8.90 2.17 17.62
CA GLN A 363 -8.34 1.65 18.87
C GLN A 363 -9.40 1.21 19.87
N ASN A 364 -10.48 1.98 19.98
CA ASN A 364 -11.51 1.83 21.01
C ASN A 364 -12.76 1.09 20.49
N ILE A 365 -12.65 0.41 19.35
CA ILE A 365 -13.75 -0.35 18.77
C ILE A 365 -13.33 -1.81 18.62
N ASN A 366 -14.01 -2.68 19.36
CA ASN A 366 -13.80 -4.11 19.25
C ASN A 366 -14.05 -4.57 17.83
N ASP A 367 -13.20 -5.49 17.35
CA ASP A 367 -13.30 -6.04 16.02
C ASP A 367 -13.34 -4.98 14.90
N SER A 368 -12.73 -3.82 15.12
CA SER A 368 -12.56 -2.79 14.08
C SER A 368 -11.90 -3.38 12.84
N ALA A 369 -12.44 -3.01 11.68
CA ALA A 369 -11.86 -3.37 10.40
C ALA A 369 -10.50 -2.72 10.20
N VAL A 370 -9.65 -3.41 9.44
CA VAL A 370 -8.42 -2.83 8.89
C VAL A 370 -8.79 -1.74 7.90
N LEU A 371 -8.33 -0.52 8.17
CA LEU A 371 -8.54 0.64 7.31
C LEU A 371 -7.53 0.65 6.16
N PHE A 372 -7.96 1.08 4.99
CA PHE A 372 -7.14 1.15 3.78
C PHE A 372 -6.63 2.58 3.62
N ILE A 373 -5.73 2.98 4.52
CA ILE A 373 -5.08 4.29 4.53
C ILE A 373 -3.77 4.19 3.74
N ASP A 374 -3.36 5.31 3.13
CA ASP A 374 -2.13 5.50 2.35
C ASP A 374 -2.00 4.52 1.17
N ASN A 375 -2.80 4.75 0.12
CA ASN A 375 -2.81 3.93 -1.10
C ASN A 375 -2.02 4.58 -2.25
N GLY A 376 -1.30 5.68 -2.02
CA GLY A 376 -0.53 6.41 -3.03
C GLY A 376 0.58 5.61 -3.71
N LYS A 377 0.99 4.47 -3.13
CA LYS A 377 1.96 3.54 -3.72
C LYS A 377 1.33 2.50 -4.68
N SER A 378 0.11 2.74 -5.13
CA SER A 378 -0.62 1.91 -6.10
C SER A 378 -0.47 2.40 -7.55
N PHE A 379 -0.92 1.61 -8.52
CA PHE A 379 -0.99 1.95 -9.95
C PHE A 379 0.31 2.53 -10.52
N GLY A 380 1.46 1.97 -10.11
CA GLY A 380 2.77 2.40 -10.62
C GLY A 380 3.11 1.78 -11.97
N ASN A 381 2.71 0.53 -12.19
CA ASN A 381 3.03 -0.20 -13.42
C ASN A 381 1.85 -1.11 -13.85
N PRO A 382 1.25 -0.90 -15.03
CA PRO A 382 0.16 -1.75 -15.54
C PRO A 382 0.65 -3.05 -16.20
N HIS A 383 1.95 -3.21 -16.42
CA HIS A 383 2.53 -4.32 -17.17
C HIS A 383 3.13 -5.43 -16.29
N VAL A 384 3.13 -5.23 -14.97
CA VAL A 384 3.63 -6.20 -13.97
C VAL A 384 2.54 -6.44 -12.93
N ASP A 385 2.41 -7.69 -12.49
CA ASP A 385 1.51 -8.07 -11.39
C ASP A 385 2.34 -8.74 -10.29
N HIS A 386 2.43 -8.09 -9.13
CA HIS A 386 3.21 -8.59 -7.99
C HIS A 386 2.39 -9.60 -7.18
N ILE A 387 2.35 -10.86 -7.65
CA ILE A 387 1.56 -11.96 -7.04
C ILE A 387 1.89 -12.18 -5.56
N ASP A 388 3.09 -11.80 -5.12
CA ASP A 388 3.49 -11.92 -3.73
C ASP A 388 2.68 -11.03 -2.76
N ILE A 389 2.01 -9.99 -3.25
CA ILE A 389 1.02 -9.22 -2.47
C ILE A 389 -0.13 -10.12 -1.99
N LEU A 390 -0.51 -11.15 -2.75
CA LEU A 390 -1.54 -12.13 -2.36
C LEU A 390 -1.05 -13.17 -1.32
N ALA A 391 0.16 -13.03 -0.75
CA ALA A 391 0.69 -13.98 0.24
C ALA A 391 -0.26 -14.31 1.39
N PRO A 392 -0.95 -13.34 2.03
CA PRO A 392 -1.94 -13.66 3.05
C PRO A 392 -3.05 -14.60 2.54
N LEU A 393 -3.51 -14.42 1.30
CA LEU A 393 -4.56 -15.25 0.71
C LEU A 393 -4.06 -16.68 0.45
N TYR A 394 -2.99 -16.85 -0.32
CA TYR A 394 -2.56 -18.19 -0.74
C TYR A 394 -1.86 -18.99 0.37
N GLN A 395 -1.32 -18.35 1.41
CA GLN A 395 -0.74 -19.06 2.56
C GLN A 395 -1.80 -19.47 3.58
N CYS A 396 -2.77 -18.59 3.85
CA CYS A 396 -3.81 -18.88 4.83
C CYS A 396 -4.95 -19.70 4.26
N CYS A 397 -5.23 -19.58 2.96
CA CYS A 397 -6.37 -20.19 2.28
C CYS A 397 -7.67 -20.03 3.06
N ARG A 398 -7.98 -18.79 3.44
CA ARG A 398 -9.26 -18.39 4.04
C ARG A 398 -9.78 -17.16 3.32
N LEU A 399 -11.08 -17.07 3.10
CA LEU A 399 -11.69 -15.90 2.47
C LEU A 399 -13.13 -15.73 2.95
N ARG A 400 -13.57 -14.50 3.16
CA ARG A 400 -14.98 -14.20 3.46
C ARG A 400 -15.90 -14.61 2.33
N LEU A 401 -17.07 -15.11 2.67
CA LEU A 401 -18.12 -15.40 1.70
C LEU A 401 -18.51 -14.12 0.96
N THR A 402 -18.70 -13.02 1.68
CA THR A 402 -19.05 -11.72 1.07
C THR A 402 -18.01 -11.25 0.05
N THR A 403 -16.72 -11.32 0.38
CA THR A 403 -15.61 -10.97 -0.53
C THR A 403 -15.58 -11.91 -1.74
N TRP A 404 -15.67 -13.22 -1.53
CA TRP A 404 -15.67 -14.20 -2.63
C TRP A 404 -16.83 -13.97 -3.60
N THR A 405 -18.04 -13.77 -3.07
CA THR A 405 -19.23 -13.47 -3.86
C THR A 405 -19.07 -12.18 -4.67
N ARG A 406 -18.51 -11.12 -4.08
CA ARG A 406 -18.27 -9.86 -4.80
C ARG A 406 -17.25 -10.04 -5.93
N LEU A 407 -16.16 -10.77 -5.72
CA LEU A 407 -15.16 -11.05 -6.76
C LEU A 407 -15.77 -11.78 -7.96
N LEU A 408 -16.65 -12.76 -7.71
CA LEU A 408 -17.37 -13.46 -8.77
C LEU A 408 -18.33 -12.53 -9.53
N TRP A 409 -19.05 -11.64 -8.84
CA TRP A 409 -19.91 -10.66 -9.50
C TRP A 409 -19.12 -9.72 -10.40
N LEU A 410 -17.97 -9.24 -9.94
CA LEU A 410 -17.10 -8.37 -10.72
C LEU A 410 -16.44 -9.09 -11.89
N ARG A 411 -16.26 -10.42 -11.82
CA ARG A 411 -15.76 -11.22 -12.94
C ARG A 411 -16.80 -11.41 -14.04
N SER A 412 -18.07 -11.51 -13.64
CA SER A 412 -19.24 -11.64 -14.53
C SER A 412 -19.69 -10.31 -15.14
N GLN A 413 -19.53 -9.22 -14.40
CA GLN A 413 -19.57 -7.86 -14.95
C GLN A 413 -18.22 -7.55 -15.62
N SER A 414 -18.13 -6.53 -16.46
CA SER A 414 -16.82 -5.96 -16.76
C SER A 414 -16.35 -5.11 -15.56
N PHE A 415 -15.44 -5.66 -14.76
CA PHE A 415 -14.88 -5.02 -13.55
C PHE A 415 -14.22 -3.69 -13.90
N SER A 416 -13.31 -3.70 -14.86
CA SER A 416 -12.60 -2.51 -15.33
C SER A 416 -13.54 -1.44 -15.88
N ASP A 417 -14.55 -1.81 -16.69
CA ASP A 417 -15.51 -0.84 -17.25
C ASP A 417 -16.42 -0.21 -16.18
N THR A 418 -16.78 -0.98 -15.15
CA THR A 418 -17.60 -0.44 -14.05
C THR A 418 -16.79 0.55 -13.23
N LEU A 419 -15.52 0.23 -12.92
CA LEU A 419 -14.64 1.18 -12.24
C LEU A 419 -14.34 2.41 -13.13
N ARG A 420 -14.17 2.22 -14.44
CA ARG A 420 -13.98 3.32 -15.40
C ARG A 420 -15.15 4.30 -15.34
N GLN A 421 -16.39 3.81 -15.42
CA GLN A 421 -17.60 4.64 -15.31
C GLN A 421 -17.70 5.38 -13.97
N LEU A 422 -17.30 4.76 -12.84
CA LEU A 422 -17.23 5.48 -11.56
C LEU A 422 -16.20 6.61 -11.60
N LEU A 423 -15.02 6.36 -12.18
CA LEU A 423 -13.92 7.33 -12.22
C LEU A 423 -14.14 8.47 -13.23
N GLU A 424 -15.03 8.32 -14.20
CA GLU A 424 -15.44 9.39 -15.12
C GLU A 424 -16.06 10.59 -14.40
N TRP A 425 -16.69 10.36 -13.24
CA TRP A 425 -17.29 11.40 -12.40
C TRP A 425 -16.29 12.06 -11.43
N SER A 426 -15.01 11.68 -11.50
CA SER A 426 -13.96 12.37 -10.76
C SER A 426 -13.64 13.72 -11.38
N HIS A 427 -13.46 14.76 -10.57
CA HIS A 427 -13.05 16.10 -11.04
C HIS A 427 -11.67 16.12 -11.72
N ILE A 428 -10.88 15.07 -11.58
CA ILE A 428 -9.57 14.89 -12.24
C ILE A 428 -9.57 13.80 -13.31
N ALA A 429 -10.74 13.43 -13.83
CA ALA A 429 -10.86 12.51 -14.94
C ALA A 429 -10.01 12.98 -16.15
N PRO A 430 -9.30 12.07 -16.85
CA PRO A 430 -9.16 10.64 -16.55
C PRO A 430 -8.26 10.37 -15.31
N VAL A 431 -8.70 9.45 -14.43
CA VAL A 431 -7.94 9.09 -13.22
C VAL A 431 -6.86 8.03 -13.51
N LEU A 432 -7.18 7.03 -14.32
CA LEU A 432 -6.25 5.96 -14.71
C LEU A 432 -6.10 5.94 -16.24
N SER A 433 -4.94 5.47 -16.72
CA SER A 433 -4.74 5.19 -18.14
C SER A 433 -5.33 3.82 -18.51
N ASP A 434 -5.66 3.62 -19.79
CA ASP A 434 -6.26 2.36 -20.28
C ASP A 434 -5.49 1.09 -19.93
N PRO A 435 -4.14 1.06 -19.95
CA PRO A 435 -3.39 -0.11 -19.51
C PRO A 435 -3.70 -0.55 -18.07
N HIS A 436 -4.02 0.37 -17.15
CA HIS A 436 -4.37 0.01 -15.77
C HIS A 436 -5.74 -0.66 -15.68
N PHE A 437 -6.70 -0.28 -16.53
CA PHE A 437 -8.00 -0.96 -16.61
C PHE A 437 -7.83 -2.41 -17.10
N THR A 438 -7.00 -2.64 -18.11
CA THR A 438 -6.64 -4.00 -18.56
C THR A 438 -5.92 -4.79 -17.46
N ALA A 439 -5.04 -4.14 -16.70
CA ALA A 439 -4.33 -4.78 -15.59
C ALA A 439 -5.29 -5.20 -14.46
N LEU A 440 -6.32 -4.41 -14.16
CA LEU A 440 -7.33 -4.71 -13.14
C LEU A 440 -8.08 -6.01 -13.44
N ASP A 441 -8.53 -6.23 -14.68
CA ASP A 441 -9.21 -7.47 -15.06
C ASP A 441 -8.27 -8.68 -14.98
N ARG A 442 -7.01 -8.50 -15.42
CA ARG A 442 -5.97 -9.53 -15.33
C ARG A 442 -5.69 -9.92 -13.87
N ARG A 443 -5.60 -8.94 -12.98
CA ARG A 443 -5.37 -9.14 -11.53
C ARG A 443 -6.61 -9.72 -10.84
N LEU A 444 -7.82 -9.37 -11.26
CA LEU A 444 -9.03 -10.03 -10.77
C LEU A 444 -9.00 -11.53 -11.11
N LEU A 445 -8.62 -11.89 -12.33
CA LEU A 445 -8.49 -13.29 -12.72
C LEU A 445 -7.40 -14.02 -11.93
N ALA A 446 -6.24 -13.39 -11.70
CA ALA A 446 -5.18 -13.96 -10.86
C ALA A 446 -5.63 -14.15 -9.40
N THR A 447 -6.42 -13.24 -8.86
CA THR A 447 -7.01 -13.37 -7.51
C THR A 447 -7.93 -14.58 -7.43
N ILE A 448 -8.84 -14.73 -8.40
CA ILE A 448 -9.75 -15.88 -8.48
C ILE A 448 -8.94 -17.18 -8.64
N ALA A 449 -7.89 -17.18 -9.45
CA ALA A 449 -6.98 -18.32 -9.59
C ALA A 449 -6.31 -18.71 -8.27
N ALA A 450 -5.89 -17.75 -7.46
CA ALA A 450 -5.33 -18.02 -6.12
C ALA A 450 -6.37 -18.65 -5.17
N VAL A 451 -7.64 -18.22 -5.24
CA VAL A 451 -8.73 -18.85 -4.46
C VAL A 451 -8.99 -20.29 -4.91
N HIS A 452 -9.05 -20.54 -6.22
CA HIS A 452 -9.23 -21.90 -6.75
C HIS A 452 -8.05 -22.83 -6.44
N LEU A 453 -6.82 -22.31 -6.43
CA LEU A 453 -5.66 -23.03 -5.93
C LEU A 453 -5.89 -23.46 -4.47
N CYS A 454 -6.33 -22.55 -3.61
CA CYS A 454 -6.67 -22.88 -2.23
C CYS A 454 -7.79 -23.92 -2.10
N PHE A 455 -8.83 -23.89 -2.94
CA PHE A 455 -9.85 -24.94 -2.95
C PHE A 455 -9.25 -26.32 -3.25
N THR A 456 -8.29 -26.38 -4.17
CA THR A 456 -7.59 -27.62 -4.51
C THR A 456 -6.71 -28.08 -3.34
N GLU A 457 -5.91 -27.17 -2.77
CA GLU A 457 -4.97 -27.50 -1.68
C GLU A 457 -5.65 -27.80 -0.34
N ARG A 458 -6.89 -27.34 -0.14
CA ARG A 458 -7.69 -27.56 1.08
C ARG A 458 -8.85 -28.53 0.87
N ASN A 459 -8.87 -29.30 -0.21
CA ASN A 459 -9.90 -30.32 -0.49
C ASN A 459 -11.34 -29.77 -0.46
N GLY A 460 -11.55 -28.60 -1.07
CA GLY A 460 -12.87 -28.04 -1.35
C GLY A 460 -13.11 -26.63 -0.82
N GLN A 461 -14.16 -26.00 -1.37
CA GLN A 461 -14.55 -24.63 -1.07
C GLN A 461 -14.91 -24.40 0.41
N HIS A 462 -15.55 -25.37 1.06
CA HIS A 462 -16.02 -25.27 2.44
C HIS A 462 -14.88 -25.13 3.47
N ASN A 463 -13.65 -25.50 3.11
CA ASN A 463 -12.47 -25.35 3.97
C ASN A 463 -11.76 -23.99 3.81
N VAL A 464 -12.17 -23.20 2.81
CA VAL A 464 -11.54 -21.92 2.47
C VAL A 464 -12.52 -20.76 2.71
N ILE A 465 -13.78 -20.92 2.29
CA ILE A 465 -14.78 -19.87 2.42
C ILE A 465 -15.37 -19.87 3.83
N VAL A 466 -15.31 -18.70 4.48
CA VAL A 466 -15.80 -18.46 5.83
C VAL A 466 -17.05 -17.60 5.75
N SER A 467 -18.17 -18.09 6.29
CA SER A 467 -19.39 -17.29 6.41
C SER A 467 -19.18 -16.15 7.40
N ASP A 468 -19.61 -14.96 7.01
CA ASP A 468 -19.40 -13.70 7.74
C ASP A 468 -20.67 -12.85 7.82
#